data_AF-A0A2B6RNW8-F1
#
_entry.id   AF-A0A2B6RNW8-F1
#
_cell.length_a   1.000
_cell.length_b   1.000
_cell.length_c   1.000
_cell.angle_alpha   90.00
_cell.angle_beta   90.00
_cell.angle_gamma   90.00
#
_symmetry.space_group_name_H-M   'P 1'
#
loop_
_entity.id
_entity.type
_entity.pdbx_description
1 polymer ?
#
loop_
_entity_poly.entity_id
_entity_poly.type
_entity_poly.pdbx_seq_one_letter_code
_entity_poly.pdbx_strand_id
1 'polypeptide(L)'
;MLEQNNWRYCGKCHALFFDGYPDKGKCPADGAHEAIGYNFVLPHNIAETPNAQKDWEFCVKCNGMFFNGYPDKGKCPTGGGHQHHPEAYRFILPHNIAETPNAQKDWEFCVKCNGMFFNGYPDKGKCPAGGGHQHHPEAYRFVLPHPIHPSINLEDRFTEIFVSGSGFTPNSQVKIFYSYRDSYSFHTNGADNPLVSSTETNGSFSGATFNLTGSGTITYINVKVVDNVTNTEAVASLRGDA
;
A
#
# COMPACT_ATOMS: atom_id res chain seq x y z
N MET A 1 6.81 -11.04 12.86
CA MET A 1 6.46 -12.06 11.84
C MET A 1 7.42 -11.90 10.67
N LEU A 2 7.64 -12.97 9.90
CA LEU A 2 8.43 -12.90 8.66
C LEU A 2 7.50 -12.40 7.56
N GLU A 3 7.69 -11.15 7.16
CA GLU A 3 6.77 -10.39 6.30
C GLU A 3 7.57 -9.58 5.28
N GLN A 4 7.01 -9.44 4.08
CA GLN A 4 7.56 -8.59 3.04
C GLN A 4 6.52 -7.53 2.64
N ASN A 5 6.91 -6.27 2.73
CA ASN A 5 6.13 -5.13 2.25
C ASN A 5 6.34 -4.88 0.75
N ASN A 6 5.75 -3.79 0.23
CA ASN A 6 5.86 -3.34 -1.16
C ASN A 6 5.17 -4.23 -2.19
N TRP A 7 4.20 -5.03 -1.77
CA TRP A 7 3.27 -5.66 -2.70
C TRP A 7 2.15 -4.68 -3.01
N ARG A 8 1.90 -4.42 -4.29
CA ARG A 8 0.97 -3.39 -4.75
C ARG A 8 -0.06 -3.97 -5.70
N TYR A 9 -1.23 -3.36 -5.68
CA TYR A 9 -2.23 -3.57 -6.71
C TYR A 9 -1.86 -2.80 -7.97
N CYS A 10 -1.96 -3.45 -9.13
CA CYS A 10 -1.77 -2.80 -10.42
C CYS A 10 -3.09 -2.23 -10.96
N GLY A 11 -3.17 -0.90 -11.13
CA GLY A 11 -4.37 -0.23 -11.66
C GLY A 11 -4.79 -0.67 -13.06
N LYS A 12 -3.83 -1.13 -13.88
CA LYS A 12 -4.06 -1.49 -15.29
C LYS A 12 -4.49 -2.94 -15.49
N CYS A 13 -3.90 -3.87 -14.73
CA CYS A 13 -4.12 -5.30 -14.93
C CYS A 13 -4.80 -6.00 -13.76
N HIS A 14 -4.97 -5.31 -12.63
CA HIS A 14 -5.58 -5.81 -11.40
C HIS A 14 -4.79 -6.94 -10.71
N ALA A 15 -3.57 -7.22 -11.16
CA ALA A 15 -2.70 -8.21 -10.54
C ALA A 15 -1.97 -7.63 -9.33
N LEU A 16 -1.67 -8.49 -8.36
CA LEU A 16 -0.72 -8.20 -7.29
C LEU A 16 0.70 -8.31 -7.83
N PHE A 17 1.52 -7.28 -7.62
CA PHE A 17 2.92 -7.28 -8.05
C PHE A 17 3.81 -6.66 -6.97
N PHE A 18 5.10 -7.00 -7.02
CA PHE A 18 6.10 -6.46 -6.12
C PHE A 18 6.70 -5.17 -6.69
N ASP A 19 6.52 -4.06 -5.97
CA ASP A 19 6.95 -2.70 -6.32
C ASP A 19 8.25 -2.30 -5.61
N GLY A 20 9.05 -3.29 -5.20
CA GLY A 20 10.35 -3.05 -4.56
C GLY A 20 11.50 -2.77 -5.54
N TYR A 21 11.27 -2.88 -6.85
CA TYR A 21 12.26 -2.62 -7.89
C TYR A 21 11.82 -1.45 -8.79
N PRO A 22 12.75 -0.58 -9.24
CA PRO A 22 12.41 0.58 -10.06
C PRO A 22 11.72 0.27 -11.40
N ASP A 23 11.98 -0.91 -11.98
CA ASP A 23 11.41 -1.33 -13.26
C ASP A 23 9.96 -1.81 -13.18
N LYS A 24 9.49 -2.16 -11.97
CA LYS A 24 8.14 -2.65 -11.62
C LYS A 24 7.65 -3.86 -12.42
N GLY A 25 8.50 -4.51 -13.21
CA GLY A 25 8.18 -5.70 -14.00
C GLY A 25 7.18 -5.45 -15.15
N LYS A 26 7.08 -6.43 -16.05
CA LYS A 26 6.22 -6.35 -17.24
C LYS A 26 4.73 -6.53 -16.91
N CYS A 27 3.92 -5.52 -17.23
CA CYS A 27 2.47 -5.58 -17.12
C CYS A 27 1.82 -6.16 -18.40
N PRO A 28 0.78 -7.00 -18.30
CA PRO A 28 0.04 -7.53 -19.46
C PRO A 28 -0.80 -6.48 -20.21
N ALA A 29 -1.12 -5.35 -19.58
CA ALA A 29 -1.79 -4.25 -20.26
C ALA A 29 -0.80 -3.56 -21.23
N ASP A 30 0.33 -3.11 -20.68
CA ASP A 30 1.42 -2.44 -21.38
C ASP A 30 2.52 -2.04 -20.39
N GLY A 31 3.76 -1.84 -20.89
CA GLY A 31 4.85 -1.27 -20.08
C GLY A 31 5.07 -1.93 -18.71
N ALA A 32 5.36 -1.09 -17.71
CA ALA A 32 5.57 -1.47 -16.32
C ALA A 32 4.24 -1.54 -15.53
N HIS A 33 4.20 -2.23 -14.39
CA HIS A 33 3.04 -2.19 -13.50
C HIS A 33 2.80 -0.80 -12.89
N GLU A 34 1.53 -0.45 -12.65
CA GLU A 34 1.12 0.83 -12.07
C GLU A 34 0.68 0.63 -10.61
N ALA A 35 1.50 1.05 -9.65
CA ALA A 35 1.21 0.92 -8.24
C ALA A 35 0.15 1.94 -7.78
N ILE A 36 -1.06 1.45 -7.50
CA ILE A 36 -2.11 2.23 -6.81
C ILE A 36 -2.73 1.39 -5.69
N GLY A 37 -3.56 2.02 -4.87
CA GLY A 37 -4.15 1.42 -3.69
C GLY A 37 -3.14 1.15 -2.58
N TYR A 38 -3.50 0.18 -1.74
CA TYR A 38 -2.77 -0.19 -0.53
C TYR A 38 -1.36 -0.73 -0.81
N ASN A 39 -0.52 -0.69 0.22
CA ASN A 39 0.74 -1.43 0.28
C ASN A 39 0.52 -2.68 1.12
N PHE A 40 0.52 -3.84 0.46
CA PHE A 40 0.31 -5.13 1.11
C PHE A 40 1.61 -5.64 1.73
N VAL A 41 1.44 -6.28 2.89
CA VAL A 41 2.51 -6.91 3.64
C VAL A 41 2.20 -8.40 3.73
N LEU A 42 2.98 -9.19 3.01
CA LEU A 42 2.69 -10.61 2.82
C LEU A 42 3.55 -11.47 3.74
N PRO A 43 2.94 -12.39 4.51
CA PRO A 43 3.68 -13.38 5.29
C PRO A 43 4.46 -14.33 4.40
N HIS A 44 5.66 -14.69 4.82
CA HIS A 44 6.50 -15.68 4.16
C HIS A 44 7.24 -16.56 5.15
N ASN A 45 7.73 -17.72 4.70
CA ASN A 45 8.51 -18.65 5.53
C ASN A 45 7.83 -19.05 6.85
N ILE A 46 6.50 -19.08 6.87
CA ILE A 46 5.68 -19.62 7.97
C ILE A 46 4.94 -20.87 7.51
N ALA A 47 4.35 -21.63 8.44
CA ALA A 47 3.60 -22.83 8.11
C ALA A 47 2.24 -22.50 7.45
N GLU A 48 1.79 -23.37 6.56
CA GLU A 48 0.42 -23.37 6.05
C GLU A 48 -0.59 -23.63 7.20
N THR A 49 -1.79 -23.05 7.09
CA THR A 49 -2.85 -23.25 8.08
C THR A 49 -4.19 -23.50 7.37
N PRO A 50 -5.26 -23.93 8.07
CA PRO A 50 -6.59 -24.05 7.46
C PRO A 50 -7.13 -22.75 6.82
N ASN A 51 -6.57 -21.60 7.19
CA ASN A 51 -6.96 -20.28 6.72
C ASN A 51 -5.82 -19.53 6.03
N ALA A 52 -4.75 -20.21 5.62
CA ALA A 52 -3.68 -19.59 4.85
C ALA A 52 -2.98 -20.60 3.95
N GLN A 53 -2.84 -20.29 2.68
CA GLN A 53 -2.32 -21.19 1.65
C GLN A 53 -0.88 -20.83 1.30
N LYS A 54 -0.01 -21.84 1.23
CA LYS A 54 1.39 -21.69 0.79
C LYS A 54 1.54 -21.70 -0.74
N ASP A 55 2.78 -21.78 -1.21
CA ASP A 55 3.17 -21.95 -2.63
C ASP A 55 2.79 -20.76 -3.54
N TRP A 56 2.57 -19.59 -2.94
CA TRP A 56 2.53 -18.31 -3.64
C TRP A 56 3.95 -17.75 -3.76
N GLU A 57 4.35 -17.33 -4.96
CA GLU A 57 5.72 -16.95 -5.24
C GLU A 57 5.82 -15.70 -6.14
N PHE A 58 6.95 -15.01 -6.01
CA PHE A 58 7.32 -13.89 -6.87
C PHE A 58 7.81 -14.38 -8.23
N CYS A 59 7.23 -13.86 -9.31
CA CYS A 59 7.69 -14.14 -10.67
C CYS A 59 8.82 -13.17 -11.07
N VAL A 60 10.05 -13.67 -11.24
CA VAL A 60 11.24 -12.87 -11.59
C VAL A 60 11.18 -12.21 -12.97
N LYS A 61 10.26 -12.64 -13.84
CA LYS A 61 10.12 -12.10 -15.19
C LYS A 61 9.21 -10.86 -15.25
N CYS A 62 8.18 -10.83 -14.40
CA CYS A 62 7.11 -9.84 -14.49
C CYS A 62 6.79 -9.15 -13.17
N ASN A 63 7.48 -9.51 -12.10
CA ASN A 63 7.27 -9.06 -10.72
C ASN A 63 5.89 -9.39 -10.12
N GLY A 64 5.06 -10.17 -10.82
CA GLY A 64 3.73 -10.56 -10.36
C GLY A 64 3.76 -11.70 -9.33
N MET A 65 2.77 -11.72 -8.44
CA MET A 65 2.50 -12.85 -7.55
C MET A 65 1.79 -13.96 -8.32
N PHE A 66 2.30 -15.19 -8.26
CA PHE A 66 1.69 -16.36 -8.90
C PHE A 66 1.69 -17.58 -7.98
N PHE A 67 0.73 -18.47 -8.20
CA PHE A 67 0.66 -19.75 -7.50
C PHE A 67 1.52 -20.80 -8.23
N ASN A 68 2.53 -21.33 -7.54
CA ASN A 68 3.49 -22.30 -8.05
C ASN A 68 3.13 -23.76 -7.68
N GLY A 69 1.84 -24.06 -7.55
CA GLY A 69 1.35 -25.41 -7.25
C GLY A 69 1.10 -26.31 -8.47
N TYR A 70 1.23 -25.79 -9.69
CA TYR A 70 0.99 -26.53 -10.93
C TYR A 70 2.23 -26.59 -11.84
N PRO A 71 2.51 -27.72 -12.53
CA PRO A 71 3.70 -27.87 -13.37
C PRO A 71 3.80 -26.86 -14.53
N ASP A 72 2.67 -26.41 -15.08
CA ASP A 72 2.61 -25.51 -16.23
C ASP A 72 2.89 -24.04 -15.88
N LYS A 73 2.77 -23.67 -14.60
CA LYS A 73 3.04 -22.33 -14.05
C LYS A 73 2.28 -21.20 -14.76
N GLY A 74 1.13 -21.52 -15.37
CA GLY A 74 0.23 -20.54 -15.99
C GLY A 74 0.83 -19.75 -17.15
N LYS A 75 0.45 -18.48 -17.27
CA LYS A 75 0.83 -17.61 -18.39
C LYS A 75 1.46 -16.31 -17.88
N CYS A 76 2.70 -16.08 -18.26
CA CYS A 76 3.45 -14.88 -17.91
C CYS A 76 3.35 -13.83 -19.04
N PRO A 77 3.23 -12.52 -18.73
CA PRO A 77 3.19 -11.47 -19.74
C PRO A 77 4.48 -11.33 -20.56
N THR A 78 5.60 -11.90 -20.10
CA THR A 78 6.84 -11.99 -20.89
C THR A 78 6.88 -13.22 -21.82
N GLY A 79 5.82 -14.03 -21.85
CA GLY A 79 5.76 -15.30 -22.56
C GLY A 79 6.11 -16.52 -21.70
N GLY A 80 5.52 -17.68 -22.07
CA GLY A 80 5.66 -18.94 -21.33
C GLY A 80 4.98 -18.90 -19.95
N GLY A 81 5.40 -19.80 -19.05
CA GLY A 81 4.94 -19.84 -17.65
C GLY A 81 5.74 -18.89 -16.74
N HIS A 82 5.16 -18.61 -15.58
CA HIS A 82 5.83 -17.86 -14.51
C HIS A 82 7.10 -18.58 -14.03
N GLN A 83 8.03 -17.80 -13.47
CA GLN A 83 9.31 -18.32 -13.00
C GLN A 83 9.66 -17.73 -11.64
N HIS A 84 9.88 -18.60 -10.66
CA HIS A 84 10.42 -18.21 -9.36
C HIS A 84 11.95 -18.25 -9.37
N HIS A 85 12.56 -17.55 -8.40
CA HIS A 85 13.95 -17.77 -8.02
C HIS A 85 13.98 -18.78 -6.85
N PRO A 86 14.84 -19.81 -6.84
CA PRO A 86 14.88 -20.79 -5.75
C PRO A 86 15.13 -20.20 -4.36
N GLU A 87 15.81 -19.05 -4.30
CA GLU A 87 16.10 -18.33 -3.05
C GLU A 87 15.06 -17.23 -2.74
N ALA A 88 14.05 -17.04 -3.59
CA ALA A 88 12.97 -16.11 -3.29
C ALA A 88 12.08 -16.65 -2.17
N TYR A 89 11.44 -15.74 -1.47
CA TYR A 89 10.44 -16.09 -0.47
C TYR A 89 9.26 -16.85 -1.09
N ARG A 90 8.78 -17.85 -0.34
CA ARG A 90 7.49 -18.48 -0.55
C ARG A 90 6.50 -17.86 0.42
N PHE A 91 5.44 -17.30 -0.13
CA PHE A 91 4.41 -16.57 0.59
C PHE A 91 3.30 -17.50 1.04
N ILE A 92 2.71 -17.15 2.19
CA ILE A 92 1.59 -17.85 2.78
C ILE A 92 0.47 -16.82 2.88
N LEU A 93 -0.55 -16.97 2.03
CA LEU A 93 -1.59 -15.96 1.86
C LEU A 93 -2.85 -16.34 2.65
N PRO A 94 -3.34 -15.47 3.55
CA PRO A 94 -4.57 -15.73 4.29
C PRO A 94 -5.79 -15.83 3.37
N HIS A 95 -6.70 -16.74 3.68
CA HIS A 95 -7.96 -16.91 2.96
C HIS A 95 -9.10 -17.33 3.90
N ASN A 96 -10.34 -17.10 3.46
CA ASN A 96 -11.56 -17.45 4.21
C ASN A 96 -11.59 -16.86 5.62
N ILE A 97 -11.05 -15.65 5.79
CA ILE A 97 -11.15 -14.84 7.01
C ILE A 97 -11.92 -13.55 6.71
N ALA A 98 -12.31 -12.82 7.75
CA ALA A 98 -13.01 -11.55 7.57
C ALA A 98 -12.06 -10.44 7.09
N GLU A 99 -12.60 -9.50 6.32
CA GLU A 99 -11.94 -8.22 6.03
C GLU A 99 -11.81 -7.39 7.30
N THR A 100 -10.75 -6.57 7.37
CA THR A 100 -10.54 -5.63 8.47
C THR A 100 -10.05 -4.29 7.91
N PRO A 101 -10.01 -3.21 8.70
CA PRO A 101 -9.39 -1.95 8.25
C PRO A 101 -7.93 -2.08 7.79
N ASN A 102 -7.22 -3.16 8.15
CA ASN A 102 -5.83 -3.44 7.80
C ASN A 102 -5.66 -4.71 6.94
N ALA A 103 -6.73 -5.26 6.36
CA ALA A 103 -6.63 -6.41 5.46
C ALA A 103 -7.76 -6.37 4.44
N GLN A 104 -7.47 -6.60 3.15
CA GLN A 104 -8.44 -6.43 2.05
C GLN A 104 -8.85 -7.80 1.51
N LYS A 105 -10.16 -8.04 1.39
CA LYS A 105 -10.70 -9.27 0.79
C LYS A 105 -10.78 -9.19 -0.74
N ASP A 106 -11.41 -10.17 -1.37
CA ASP A 106 -11.68 -10.24 -2.82
C ASP A 106 -10.42 -10.35 -3.71
N TRP A 107 -9.31 -10.82 -3.13
CA TRP A 107 -8.15 -11.29 -3.89
C TRP A 107 -8.34 -12.75 -4.28
N GLU A 108 -8.06 -13.10 -5.53
CA GLU A 108 -8.39 -14.42 -6.07
C GLU A 108 -7.29 -14.98 -6.98
N PHE A 109 -7.26 -16.31 -7.07
CA PHE A 109 -6.44 -17.04 -8.02
C PHE A 109 -7.06 -16.99 -9.41
N CYS A 110 -6.28 -16.57 -10.42
CA CYS A 110 -6.73 -16.61 -11.80
C CYS A 110 -6.45 -17.97 -12.45
N VAL A 111 -7.50 -18.69 -12.85
CA VAL A 111 -7.38 -20.03 -13.48
C VAL A 111 -6.74 -20.03 -14.87
N LYS A 112 -6.61 -18.87 -15.51
CA LYS A 112 -6.05 -18.76 -16.88
C LYS A 112 -4.55 -18.51 -16.87
N CYS A 113 -4.04 -17.81 -15.86
CA CYS A 113 -2.64 -17.38 -15.81
C CYS A 113 -1.90 -17.78 -14.52
N ASN A 114 -2.60 -18.34 -13.53
CA ASN A 114 -2.12 -18.69 -12.21
C ASN A 114 -1.66 -17.50 -11.34
N GLY A 115 -2.00 -16.27 -11.74
CA GLY A 115 -1.66 -15.04 -11.01
C GLY A 115 -2.67 -14.69 -9.92
N MET A 116 -2.21 -13.97 -8.90
CA MET A 116 -3.08 -13.33 -7.90
C MET A 116 -3.67 -12.04 -8.47
N PHE A 117 -4.99 -11.90 -8.48
CA PHE A 117 -5.66 -10.70 -8.97
C PHE A 117 -6.77 -10.23 -8.02
N PHE A 118 -7.06 -8.93 -8.04
CA PHE A 118 -8.15 -8.35 -7.29
C PHE A 118 -9.46 -8.45 -8.09
N ASN A 119 -10.45 -9.12 -7.53
CA ASN A 119 -11.75 -9.39 -8.14
C ASN A 119 -12.84 -8.36 -7.78
N GLY A 120 -12.47 -7.20 -7.24
CA GLY A 120 -13.41 -6.18 -6.78
C GLY A 120 -14.05 -5.32 -7.88
N TYR A 121 -13.60 -5.44 -9.14
CA TYR A 121 -14.13 -4.64 -10.27
C TYR A 121 -14.76 -5.52 -11.37
N PRO A 122 -15.79 -5.02 -12.11
CA PRO A 122 -16.44 -5.78 -13.16
C PRO A 122 -15.57 -6.13 -14.38
N ASP A 123 -14.61 -5.26 -14.76
CA ASP A 123 -13.78 -5.42 -15.97
C ASP A 123 -12.68 -6.49 -15.84
N LYS A 124 -12.38 -6.93 -14.60
CA LYS A 124 -11.40 -7.98 -14.26
C LYS A 124 -9.98 -7.74 -14.75
N GLY A 125 -9.60 -6.50 -15.09
CA GLY A 125 -8.24 -6.16 -15.52
C GLY A 125 -7.80 -6.86 -16.80
N LYS A 126 -6.50 -6.86 -17.06
CA LYS A 126 -5.88 -7.49 -18.25
C LYS A 126 -5.13 -8.75 -17.85
N CYS A 127 -5.57 -9.89 -18.36
CA CYS A 127 -4.95 -11.18 -18.12
C CYS A 127 -3.88 -11.50 -19.20
N PRO A 128 -2.71 -12.04 -18.83
CA PRO A 128 -1.69 -12.51 -19.78
C PRO A 128 -2.20 -13.60 -20.76
N ALA A 129 -3.24 -14.33 -20.38
CA ALA A 129 -3.90 -15.33 -21.23
C ALA A 129 -4.96 -14.73 -22.17
N GLY A 130 -5.09 -13.40 -22.22
CA GLY A 130 -6.09 -12.69 -22.98
C GLY A 130 -7.42 -12.48 -22.24
N GLY A 131 -8.07 -11.36 -22.54
CA GLY A 131 -9.30 -10.91 -21.85
C GLY A 131 -9.05 -10.51 -20.40
N GLY A 132 -10.10 -10.58 -19.57
CA GLY A 132 -10.03 -10.34 -18.13
C GLY A 132 -9.59 -11.58 -17.33
N HIS A 133 -9.18 -11.35 -16.08
CA HIS A 133 -8.94 -12.43 -15.14
C HIS A 133 -10.22 -13.23 -14.86
N GLN A 134 -10.04 -14.52 -14.60
CA GLN A 134 -11.13 -15.45 -14.31
C GLN A 134 -10.82 -16.24 -13.05
N HIS A 135 -11.76 -16.28 -12.12
CA HIS A 135 -11.70 -17.10 -10.93
C HIS A 135 -12.49 -18.39 -11.10
N HIS A 136 -12.20 -19.38 -10.25
CA HIS A 136 -13.09 -20.53 -10.06
C HIS A 136 -14.01 -20.25 -8.86
N PRO A 137 -15.32 -20.50 -8.93
CA PRO A 137 -16.25 -20.22 -7.82
C PRO A 137 -15.91 -20.96 -6.51
N GLU A 138 -15.23 -22.10 -6.61
CA GLU A 138 -14.78 -22.92 -5.48
C GLU A 138 -13.34 -22.62 -5.03
N ALA A 139 -12.64 -21.68 -5.69
CA ALA A 139 -11.32 -21.28 -5.26
C ALA A 139 -11.39 -20.45 -3.96
N TYR A 140 -10.27 -20.45 -3.23
CA TYR A 140 -10.11 -19.59 -2.07
C TYR A 140 -10.25 -18.11 -2.44
N ARG A 141 -10.91 -17.36 -1.54
CA ARG A 141 -10.88 -15.90 -1.53
C ARG A 141 -9.87 -15.45 -0.50
N PHE A 142 -8.82 -14.80 -0.98
CA PHE A 142 -7.71 -14.35 -0.18
C PHE A 142 -8.03 -13.00 0.47
N VAL A 143 -7.45 -12.80 1.64
CA VAL A 143 -7.53 -11.57 2.41
C VAL A 143 -6.11 -11.12 2.68
N LEU A 144 -5.66 -10.09 1.97
CA LEU A 144 -4.27 -9.65 2.00
C LEU A 144 -4.07 -8.56 3.06
N PRO A 145 -3.12 -8.72 4.00
CA PRO A 145 -2.82 -7.69 4.99
C PRO A 145 -2.24 -6.43 4.33
N HIS A 146 -2.71 -5.26 4.78
CA HIS A 146 -2.21 -3.93 4.42
C HIS A 146 -2.14 -3.05 5.69
N PRO A 147 -1.22 -3.32 6.62
CA PRO A 147 -1.09 -2.46 7.79
C PRO A 147 -0.82 -1.00 7.37
N ILE A 148 -1.59 -0.07 7.93
CA ILE A 148 -1.41 1.36 7.73
C ILE A 148 -0.21 1.81 8.56
N HIS A 149 0.90 2.13 7.89
CA HIS A 149 2.14 2.61 8.51
C HIS A 149 2.47 3.99 7.95
N PRO A 150 1.79 5.04 8.44
CA PRO A 150 1.91 6.36 7.87
C PRO A 150 3.22 7.03 8.28
N SER A 151 3.73 7.88 7.41
CA SER A 151 4.85 8.77 7.67
C SER A 151 4.53 10.17 7.16
N ILE A 152 5.09 11.18 7.80
CA ILE A 152 4.94 12.58 7.39
C ILE A 152 6.29 13.26 7.29
N ASN A 153 6.38 14.23 6.38
CA ASN A 153 7.52 15.11 6.20
C ASN A 153 7.06 16.55 6.40
N LEU A 154 7.88 17.32 7.12
CA LEU A 154 7.65 18.73 7.36
C LEU A 154 8.71 19.53 6.61
N GLU A 155 8.27 20.45 5.78
CA GLU A 155 9.14 21.40 5.08
C GLU A 155 8.91 22.80 5.67
N ASP A 156 10.00 23.39 6.14
CA ASP A 156 10.01 24.72 6.75
C ASP A 156 10.19 25.79 5.68
N ARG A 157 9.16 26.60 5.45
CA ARG A 157 9.16 27.67 4.44
C ARG A 157 9.17 29.05 5.09
N PHE A 158 9.82 29.17 6.25
CA PHE A 158 9.97 30.39 7.05
C PHE A 158 8.67 30.91 7.68
N THR A 159 7.68 31.30 6.87
CA THR A 159 6.39 31.84 7.34
C THR A 159 5.29 30.79 7.44
N GLU A 160 5.50 29.64 6.82
CA GLU A 160 4.56 28.52 6.83
C GLU A 160 5.31 27.19 6.95
N ILE A 161 4.59 26.16 7.41
CA ILE A 161 5.04 24.78 7.36
C ILE A 161 4.21 24.03 6.34
N PHE A 162 4.90 23.38 5.40
CA PHE A 162 4.29 22.48 4.44
C PHE A 162 4.37 21.04 4.95
N VAL A 163 3.22 20.37 4.97
CA VAL A 163 3.05 19.01 5.46
C VAL A 163 2.70 18.11 4.29
N SER A 164 3.49 17.05 4.14
CA SER A 164 3.21 15.95 3.21
C SER A 164 3.33 14.62 3.94
N GLY A 165 2.80 13.55 3.36
CA GLY A 165 2.89 12.23 3.96
C GLY A 165 2.57 11.10 3.01
N SER A 166 2.82 9.88 3.48
CA SER A 166 2.61 8.64 2.73
C SER A 166 2.25 7.49 3.66
N GLY A 167 1.74 6.39 3.10
CA GLY A 167 1.37 5.20 3.89
C GLY A 167 0.03 5.32 4.63
N PHE A 168 -0.81 6.30 4.26
CA PHE A 168 -2.18 6.44 4.75
C PHE A 168 -3.15 5.63 3.89
N THR A 169 -4.42 5.56 4.31
CA THR A 169 -5.48 4.94 3.52
C THR A 169 -5.63 5.67 2.18
N PRO A 170 -5.54 4.98 1.02
CA PRO A 170 -5.71 5.59 -0.30
C PRO A 170 -7.13 6.10 -0.56
N ASN A 171 -7.26 7.15 -1.38
CA ASN A 171 -8.55 7.76 -1.77
C ASN A 171 -9.45 8.12 -0.57
N SER A 172 -8.85 8.64 0.48
CA SER A 172 -9.50 8.97 1.75
C SER A 172 -9.07 10.38 2.18
N GLN A 173 -9.04 10.63 3.49
CA GLN A 173 -8.63 11.88 4.08
C GLN A 173 -7.75 11.65 5.30
N VAL A 174 -6.96 12.67 5.65
CA VAL A 174 -6.22 12.77 6.90
C VAL A 174 -6.63 14.02 7.66
N LYS A 175 -6.53 13.96 8.98
CA LYS A 175 -6.71 15.10 9.90
C LYS A 175 -5.36 15.53 10.44
N ILE A 176 -5.05 16.81 10.33
CA ILE A 176 -3.75 17.38 10.67
C ILE A 176 -3.92 18.32 11.85
N PHE A 177 -3.17 18.03 12.91
CA PHE A 177 -3.09 18.80 14.14
C PHE A 177 -1.69 19.35 14.27
N TYR A 178 -1.57 20.59 14.69
CA TYR A 178 -0.27 21.20 14.89
C TYR A 178 -0.23 22.02 16.18
N SER A 179 0.98 22.16 16.68
CA SER A 179 1.30 23.12 17.72
C SER A 179 2.70 23.67 17.53
N TYR A 180 2.93 24.91 17.96
CA TYR A 180 4.25 25.53 17.91
C TYR A 180 4.40 26.58 19.01
N ARG A 181 5.65 26.91 19.32
CA ARG A 181 6.01 27.91 20.33
C ARG A 181 6.81 29.03 19.69
N ASP A 182 6.39 30.26 19.92
CA ASP A 182 7.19 31.45 19.63
C ASP A 182 7.89 31.95 20.91
N SER A 183 8.54 33.11 20.85
CA SER A 183 9.29 33.64 22.00
C SER A 183 8.41 34.03 23.21
N TYR A 184 7.09 34.09 23.05
CA TYR A 184 6.16 34.63 24.03
C TYR A 184 4.96 33.73 24.32
N SER A 185 4.53 32.89 23.36
CA SER A 185 3.24 32.22 23.35
C SER A 185 3.33 30.80 22.76
N PHE A 186 2.33 29.99 23.08
CA PHE A 186 2.09 28.69 22.49
C PHE A 186 0.86 28.76 21.59
N HIS A 187 0.96 28.16 20.40
CA HIS A 187 -0.07 28.20 19.36
C HIS A 187 -0.46 26.77 18.96
N THR A 188 -1.74 26.56 18.67
CA THR A 188 -2.27 25.27 18.19
C THR A 188 -3.59 25.49 17.45
N ASN A 189 -3.95 24.59 16.53
CA ASN A 189 -5.30 24.54 15.96
C ASN A 189 -6.33 23.83 16.87
N GLY A 190 -5.89 23.25 18.00
CA GLY A 190 -6.75 22.54 18.93
C GLY A 190 -7.29 21.22 18.38
N ALA A 191 -8.04 20.49 19.20
CA ALA A 191 -8.58 19.18 18.83
C ALA A 191 -9.80 19.26 17.89
N ASP A 192 -10.52 20.38 17.91
CA ASP A 192 -11.80 20.53 17.22
C ASP A 192 -11.68 21.12 15.81
N ASN A 193 -10.52 21.68 15.44
CA ASN A 193 -10.30 22.33 14.15
C ASN A 193 -9.09 21.76 13.39
N PRO A 194 -9.04 20.44 13.09
CA PRO A 194 -7.98 19.88 12.27
C PRO A 194 -8.00 20.47 10.85
N LEU A 195 -6.82 20.62 10.24
CA LEU A 195 -6.77 20.75 8.79
C LEU A 195 -7.07 19.39 8.16
N VAL A 196 -7.78 19.38 7.03
CA VAL A 196 -8.12 18.15 6.32
C VAL A 196 -7.44 18.15 4.97
N SER A 197 -6.80 17.04 4.62
CA SER A 197 -6.20 16.84 3.30
C SER A 197 -6.65 15.49 2.74
N SER A 198 -6.89 15.42 1.43
CA SER A 198 -7.24 14.18 0.75
C SER A 198 -5.98 13.36 0.47
N THR A 199 -6.09 12.05 0.55
CA THR A 199 -5.03 11.14 0.11
C THR A 199 -5.25 10.72 -1.34
N GLU A 200 -4.15 10.67 -2.08
CA GLU A 200 -4.06 10.21 -3.44
C GLU A 200 -4.36 8.71 -3.56
N THR A 201 -4.40 8.21 -4.80
CA THR A 201 -4.67 6.80 -5.12
C THR A 201 -3.68 5.83 -4.50
N ASN A 202 -2.50 6.28 -4.05
CA ASN A 202 -1.46 5.46 -3.42
C ASN A 202 -1.34 5.69 -1.90
N GLY A 203 -2.24 6.46 -1.29
CA GLY A 203 -2.19 6.77 0.14
C GLY A 203 -1.19 7.86 0.54
N SER A 204 -0.63 8.60 -0.43
CA SER A 204 0.14 9.81 -0.17
C SER A 204 -0.73 11.05 -0.14
N PHE A 205 -0.25 12.13 0.47
CA PHE A 205 -0.86 13.46 0.33
C PHE A 205 0.24 14.52 0.31
N SER A 206 -0.04 15.61 -0.40
CA SER A 206 0.86 16.75 -0.52
C SER A 206 -0.02 17.98 -0.71
N GLY A 207 0.06 18.97 0.18
CA GLY A 207 -0.70 20.21 0.00
C GLY A 207 -1.32 20.81 1.26
N ALA A 208 -1.02 20.29 2.45
CA ALA A 208 -1.45 20.95 3.67
C ALA A 208 -0.38 21.95 4.13
N THR A 209 -0.77 23.22 4.29
CA THR A 209 0.07 24.23 4.89
C THR A 209 -0.62 24.87 6.09
N PHE A 210 0.19 25.33 7.05
CA PHE A 210 -0.28 26.25 8.08
C PHE A 210 0.75 27.36 8.29
N ASN A 211 0.23 28.56 8.52
CA ASN A 211 1.07 29.72 8.77
C ASN A 211 1.56 29.72 10.22
N LEU A 212 2.84 30.09 10.39
CA LEU A 212 3.40 30.42 11.69
C LEU A 212 3.09 31.90 11.94
N THR A 213 2.21 32.15 12.90
CA THR A 213 1.85 33.50 13.35
C THR A 213 2.51 33.75 14.71
N GLY A 214 2.85 35.00 15.01
CA GLY A 214 3.50 35.32 16.29
C GLY A 214 4.63 36.34 16.15
N SER A 215 5.33 36.58 17.25
CA SER A 215 6.44 37.51 17.32
C SER A 215 7.70 36.81 17.83
N GLY A 216 8.85 37.13 17.24
CA GLY A 216 10.13 36.54 17.61
C GLY A 216 10.42 35.20 16.96
N THR A 217 11.31 34.42 17.58
CA THR A 217 11.81 33.15 17.04
C THR A 217 10.86 32.01 17.39
N ILE A 218 10.53 31.18 16.40
CA ILE A 218 9.81 29.92 16.61
C ILE A 218 10.81 28.85 17.03
N THR A 219 10.64 28.32 18.24
CA THR A 219 11.59 27.42 18.92
C THR A 219 11.12 25.98 19.01
N TYR A 220 9.92 25.67 18.54
CA TYR A 220 9.37 24.32 18.54
C TYR A 220 8.17 24.23 17.61
N ILE A 221 8.10 23.16 16.82
CA ILE A 221 6.95 22.82 15.96
C ILE A 221 6.68 21.33 16.08
N ASN A 222 5.43 20.95 16.30
CA ASN A 222 4.98 19.57 16.30
C ASN A 222 3.72 19.43 15.44
N VAL A 223 3.71 18.39 14.61
CA VAL A 223 2.59 18.06 13.74
C VAL A 223 2.23 16.60 13.93
N LYS A 224 0.93 16.36 14.11
CA LYS A 224 0.34 15.03 14.16
C LYS A 224 -0.68 14.91 13.04
N VAL A 225 -0.58 13.85 12.25
CA VAL A 225 -1.51 13.53 11.17
C VAL A 225 -2.18 12.20 11.48
N VAL A 226 -3.50 12.18 11.41
CA VAL A 226 -4.34 11.02 11.76
C VAL A 226 -5.08 10.53 10.52
N ASP A 227 -4.90 9.24 10.21
CA ASP A 227 -5.65 8.54 9.17
C ASP A 227 -7.14 8.47 9.52
N ASN A 228 -8.03 8.89 8.61
CA ASN A 228 -9.46 9.00 8.92
C ASN A 228 -10.18 7.64 9.02
N VAL A 229 -9.58 6.55 8.53
CA VAL A 229 -10.23 5.22 8.51
C VAL A 229 -9.76 4.37 9.68
N THR A 230 -8.45 4.35 9.93
CA THR A 230 -7.82 3.49 10.93
C THR A 230 -7.51 4.21 12.24
N ASN A 231 -7.56 5.54 12.25
CA ASN A 231 -7.05 6.41 13.33
C ASN A 231 -5.55 6.23 13.61
N THR A 232 -4.80 5.62 12.70
CA THR A 232 -3.35 5.51 12.83
C THR A 232 -2.73 6.90 12.71
N GLU A 233 -1.75 7.18 13.58
CA GLU A 233 -1.12 8.50 13.69
C GLU A 233 0.31 8.48 13.13
N ALA A 234 0.72 9.57 12.50
CA ALA A 234 2.10 9.89 12.20
C ALA A 234 2.45 11.24 12.84
N VAL A 235 3.61 11.33 13.47
CA VAL A 235 4.06 12.53 14.18
C VAL A 235 5.45 12.91 13.68
N ALA A 236 5.66 14.20 13.48
CA ALA A 236 6.96 14.79 13.19
C ALA A 236 7.08 16.13 13.89
N SER A 237 8.31 16.53 14.17
CA SER A 237 8.62 17.81 14.81
C SER A 237 9.78 18.48 14.07
N LEU A 238 9.80 19.81 14.13
CA LEU A 238 10.92 20.64 13.70
C LEU A 238 11.37 21.51 14.85
N ARG A 239 12.65 21.93 14.81
CA ARG A 239 13.23 22.89 15.75
C ARG A 239 12.99 22.44 17.21
N GLY A 240 13.34 21.21 17.56
CA GLY A 240 13.30 20.75 18.97
C GLY A 240 14.67 20.91 19.62
N ASP A 241 14.70 21.16 20.93
CA ASP A 241 15.94 21.06 21.70
C ASP A 241 16.52 19.64 21.53
N ALA A 242 17.80 19.59 21.17
CA ALA A 242 18.60 18.35 21.18
C ALA A 242 18.89 17.91 22.62
#